data_AF-A0A7Y9ED73-F1
#
_entry.id   AF-A0A7Y9ED73-F1
#
_cell.length_a   1.000
_cell.length_b   1.000
_cell.length_c   1.000
_cell.angle_alpha   90.00
_cell.angle_beta   90.00
_cell.angle_gamma   90.00
#
_symmetry.space_group_name_H-M   'P 1'
#
loop_
_entity.id
_entity.type
_entity.pdbx_description
1 polymer ?
#
loop_
_entity_poly.entity_id
_entity_poly.type
_entity_poly.pdbx_seq_one_letter_code
_entity_poly.pdbx_strand_id
1 'polypeptide(L)' 'MVEISSSDARVIVVALRSRALRMTQAAAQAAHPAGATVALEAAERCRRLADTVGLAAQGTAVQGPAARPDSPPAREGAVV' A
#
# COMPACT_ATOMS: atom_id res chain seq x y z
N MET A 1 -3.39 -7.57 -16.06
CA MET A 1 -3.27 -7.54 -14.59
C MET A 1 -1.80 -7.77 -14.29
N VAL A 2 -1.07 -6.80 -13.75
CA VAL A 2 0.38 -6.94 -13.51
C VAL A 2 0.53 -7.64 -12.16
N GLU A 3 0.85 -8.93 -12.18
CA GLU A 3 1.21 -9.67 -10.96
C GLU A 3 2.65 -9.31 -10.58
N ILE A 4 2.79 -8.58 -9.46
CA ILE A 4 4.10 -8.32 -8.88
C ILE A 4 4.45 -9.53 -8.02
N SER A 5 5.56 -10.22 -8.32
CA SER A 5 6.05 -11.30 -7.48
C SER A 5 6.29 -10.81 -6.05
N SER A 6 5.93 -11.60 -5.04
CA SER A 6 6.11 -11.24 -3.62
C SER A 6 7.56 -10.85 -3.30
N SER A 7 8.53 -11.47 -3.98
CA SER A 7 9.96 -11.14 -3.88
C SER A 7 10.27 -9.74 -4.42
N ASP A 8 9.73 -9.38 -5.58
CA ASP A 8 9.90 -8.05 -6.17
C ASP A 8 9.23 -6.97 -5.31
N ALA A 9 8.05 -7.27 -4.78
CA ALA A 9 7.36 -6.37 -3.86
C ALA A 9 8.18 -6.10 -2.59
N ARG A 10 8.82 -7.12 -1.99
CA ARG A 10 9.71 -6.93 -0.85
C ARG A 10 10.89 -6.02 -1.19
N VAL A 11 11.53 -6.20 -2.34
CA VAL A 11 12.64 -5.35 -2.80
C VAL A 11 12.16 -3.90 -2.98
N ILE A 12 11.00 -3.69 -3.60
CA ILE A 12 10.40 -2.36 -3.79
C ILE A 12 10.11 -1.69 -2.44
N VAL A 13 9.51 -2.42 -1.49
CA VAL A 13 9.22 -1.91 -0.14
C VAL A 13 10.49 -1.48 0.59
N VAL A 14 11.54 -2.32 0.55
CA VAL A 14 12.83 -2.00 1.18
C VAL A 14 13.48 -0.78 0.54
N ALA A 15 13.45 -0.68 -0.80
CA ALA A 15 14.00 0.45 -1.52
C ALA A 15 13.29 1.76 -1.18
N LEU A 16 11.95 1.75 -1.13
CA LEU A 16 11.14 2.91 -0.77
C LEU A 16 11.36 3.35 0.68
N ARG A 17 11.42 2.41 1.63
CA ARG A 17 11.70 2.71 3.04
C ARG A 17 13.11 3.27 3.23
N SER A 18 14.10 2.68 2.56
CA SER A 18 15.49 3.18 2.58
C SER A 18 15.60 4.57 1.99
N ARG A 19 14.85 4.87 0.92
CA ARG A 19 14.77 6.22 0.34
C ARG A 19 14.14 7.21 1.32
N ALA A 20 13.03 6.86 1.95
CA ALA A 20 12.38 7.70 2.94
C ALA A 20 13.32 8.06 4.10
N LEU A 21 14.10 7.09 4.59
CA LEU A 21 15.09 7.33 5.66
C LEU A 21 16.16 8.33 5.23
N ARG A 22 16.74 8.16 4.02
CA ARG A 22 17.74 9.11 3.49
C ARG A 22 17.18 10.52 3.34
N MET A 23 15.91 10.63 2.92
CA MET A 23 15.24 11.93 2.80
C MET A 23 14.98 12.59 4.16
N THR A 24 14.60 11.81 5.18
CA THR A 24 14.47 12.32 6.55
C THR A 24 15.83 12.77 7.12
N GLN A 25 16.90 12.03 6.85
CA GLN A 25 18.26 12.43 7.25
C GLN A 25 18.71 13.71 6.54
N ALA A 26 18.46 13.82 5.24
CA ALA A 26 18.74 15.05 4.48
C ALA A 26 17.93 16.24 5.02
N ALA A 27 16.66 16.03 5.39
CA ALA A 27 15.84 17.06 6.01
C ALA A 27 16.39 17.52 7.36
N ALA A 28 16.90 16.59 8.18
CA ALA A 28 17.52 16.91 9.47
C ALA A 28 18.82 17.72 9.32
N GLN A 29 19.51 17.60 8.19
CA GLN A 29 20.73 18.35 7.87
C GLN A 29 20.46 19.60 7.02
N ALA A 30 19.22 19.85 6.62
CA ALA A 30 18.90 20.95 5.72
C ALA A 30 19.01 22.30 6.45
N ALA A 31 19.80 23.20 5.89
CA ALA A 31 19.94 24.57 6.39
C ALA A 31 18.68 25.42 6.15
N HIS A 32 17.81 25.01 5.23
CA HIS A 32 16.59 25.74 4.87
C HIS A 32 15.33 24.97 5.27
N PRO A 33 14.43 25.58 6.07
CA PRO A 33 13.24 24.90 6.58
C PRO A 33 12.29 24.46 5.47
N ALA A 34 12.19 25.22 4.36
CA ALA A 34 11.41 24.84 3.20
C ALA A 34 11.95 23.60 2.47
N GLY A 35 13.28 23.42 2.43
CA GLY A 35 13.90 22.23 1.86
C GLY A 35 13.67 20.99 2.74
N ALA A 36 13.70 21.19 4.07
CA ALA A 36 13.40 20.13 5.04
C ALA A 36 11.96 19.64 4.93
N THR A 37 10.97 20.54 4.84
CA THR A 37 9.56 20.16 4.70
C THR A 37 9.30 19.37 3.42
N VAL A 38 9.82 19.82 2.28
CA VAL A 38 9.68 19.08 1.01
C VAL A 38 10.31 17.68 1.09
N ALA A 39 11.48 17.56 1.72
CA ALA A 39 12.13 16.27 1.92
C ALA A 39 11.32 15.34 2.85
N LEU A 40 10.69 15.87 3.90
CA LEU A 40 9.82 15.11 4.80
C LEU A 40 8.53 14.66 4.12
N GLU A 41 7.86 15.54 3.37
CA GLU A 41 6.65 15.18 2.61
C GLU A 41 6.92 14.08 1.60
N ALA A 42 8.03 14.18 0.86
CA ALA A 42 8.40 13.16 -0.10
C ALA A 42 8.87 11.85 0.58
N ALA A 43 9.46 11.92 1.78
CA ALA A 43 9.74 10.74 2.60
C ALA A 43 8.43 10.04 3.02
N GLU A 44 7.42 10.78 3.45
CA GLU A 44 6.10 10.22 3.80
C GLU A 44 5.41 9.59 2.59
N ARG A 45 5.49 10.21 1.41
CA ARG A 45 4.96 9.60 0.17
C ARG A 45 5.64 8.27 -0.12
N CYS A 46 6.95 8.17 0.03
CA CYS A 46 7.68 6.90 -0.14
C CYS A 46 7.20 5.83 0.85
N ARG A 47 6.93 6.19 2.12
CA ARG A 47 6.41 5.26 3.13
C ARG A 47 5.02 4.76 2.76
N ARG A 48 4.10 5.67 2.41
CA ARG A 48 2.75 5.32 1.96
C ARG A 48 2.75 4.37 0.76
N LEU A 49 3.59 4.65 -0.25
CA LEU A 49 3.74 3.76 -1.40
C LEU A 49 4.28 2.39 -0.99
N ALA A 50 5.25 2.33 -0.08
CA ALA A 50 5.78 1.06 0.42
C ALA A 50 4.69 0.25 1.14
N ASP A 51 3.84 0.91 1.93
CA ASP A 51 2.74 0.22 2.62
C ASP A 51 1.67 -0.27 1.62
N THR A 52 1.33 0.52 0.59
CA THR A 52 0.44 0.07 -0.50
C THR A 52 0.99 -1.14 -1.25
N VAL A 53 2.27 -1.13 -1.62
CA VAL A 53 2.91 -2.25 -2.32
C VAL A 53 2.99 -3.48 -1.41
N GLY A 54 3.34 -3.30 -0.13
CA GLY A 54 3.39 -4.36 0.86
C GLY A 54 2.02 -5.01 1.07
N LEU A 55 0.97 -4.20 1.18
CA LEU A 55 -0.42 -4.68 1.30
C LEU A 55 -0.88 -5.39 0.02
N ALA A 56 -0.58 -4.87 -1.17
CA ALA A 56 -0.94 -5.50 -2.43
C ALA A 56 -0.29 -6.89 -2.59
N ALA A 57 0.96 -7.03 -2.14
CA ALA A 57 1.69 -8.30 -2.15
C ALA A 57 1.23 -9.29 -1.07
N GLN A 58 0.62 -8.81 0.03
CA GLN A 58 -0.02 -9.65 1.04
C GLN A 58 -1.45 -10.04 0.64
N GLY A 59 -2.19 -9.13 0.01
CA GLY A 59 -3.55 -9.33 -0.50
C GLY A 59 -3.62 -10.32 -1.66
N THR A 60 -2.51 -10.55 -2.37
CA THR A 60 -2.39 -11.66 -3.34
C THR A 60 -2.33 -13.04 -2.68
N ALA A 61 -2.07 -13.11 -1.36
CA ALA A 61 -2.18 -14.35 -0.58
C ALA A 61 -3.55 -14.51 0.12
N VAL A 62 -4.41 -13.47 0.11
CA VAL A 62 -5.76 -13.49 0.70
C VAL A 62 -6.80 -13.10 -0.35
N GLN A 63 -6.70 -13.69 -1.55
CA GLN A 63 -7.82 -13.79 -2.49
C GLN A 63 -7.82 -15.18 -3.12
N GLY A 64 -7.93 -16.21 -2.26
CA GLY A 64 -8.70 -17.38 -2.67
C GLY A 64 -10.14 -16.93 -2.92
N PRO A 65 -10.83 -17.42 -3.97
CA PRO A 65 -12.16 -16.95 -4.36
C PRO A 65 -13.19 -17.35 -3.28
N ALA A 66 -13.41 -16.47 -2.30
CA ALA A 66 -14.46 -16.63 -1.33
C ALA A 66 -15.69 -15.81 -1.76
N ALA A 67 -16.66 -16.56 -2.28
CA ALA A 67 -18.08 -16.27 -2.22
C ALA A 67 -18.63 -15.09 -3.05
N ARG A 68 -19.04 -15.39 -4.28
CA ARG A 68 -20.42 -15.04 -4.66
C ARG A 68 -21.30 -16.25 -4.32
N PRO A 69 -22.14 -16.18 -3.28
CA PRO A 69 -23.30 -17.05 -3.24
C PRO A 69 -24.25 -16.57 -4.35
N ASP A 70 -24.40 -17.42 -5.35
CA ASP A 70 -25.53 -17.44 -6.25
C ASP A 70 -26.81 -17.58 -5.39
N SER A 71 -27.61 -16.51 -5.29
CA SER A 71 -29.07 -16.51 -5.04
C SER A 71 -29.57 -15.08 -4.74
N PRO A 72 -30.44 -14.48 -5.57
CA PRO A 72 -31.23 -13.33 -5.14
C PRO A 72 -32.21 -13.75 -4.02
N PRO A 73 -32.62 -12.85 -3.09
CA PRO A 73 -33.60 -13.22 -2.09
C PRO A 73 -34.93 -13.54 -2.77
N ALA A 74 -35.31 -14.82 -2.77
CA ALA A 74 -36.68 -15.22 -3.01
C ALA A 74 -37.54 -14.55 -1.93
N ARG A 75 -38.26 -13.50 -2.30
CA ARG A 75 -39.34 -12.96 -1.46
C ARG A 75 -40.46 -14.00 -1.47
N GLU A 76 -40.41 -14.93 -0.52
CA GLU A 76 -41.61 -15.62 -0.07
C GLU A 76 -42.54 -14.57 0.57
N GLY A 77 -43.44 -14.03 -0.24
CA GLY A 77 -44.66 -13.40 0.23
C GLY A 77 -45.71 -14.48 0.43
N ALA A 78 -45.64 -15.20 1.54
CA ALA A 78 -46.73 -16.00 2.06
C ALA A 78 -47.50 -15.16 3.08
N VAL A 79 -48.62 -14.55 2.68
CA VAL A 79 -49.70 -14.18 3.59
C VAL A 79 -51.03 -14.29 2.85
N VAL A 80 -51.81 -15.30 3.29
CA VAL A 80 -53.28 -15.42 3.46
C VAL A 80 -54.19 -14.69 2.48
#